data_AF-A0A1T0CQ68-F1
#
_entry.id   AF-A0A1T0CQ68-F1
#
_cell.length_a   1.000
_cell.length_b   1.000
_cell.length_c   1.000
_cell.angle_alpha   90.00
_cell.angle_beta   90.00
_cell.angle_gamma   90.00
#
_symmetry.space_group_name_H-M   'P 1'
#
loop_
_entity.id
_entity.type
_entity.pdbx_description
1 polymer ?
#
loop_
_entity_poly.entity_id
_entity_poly.type
_entity_poly.pdbx_seq_one_letter_code
_entity_poly.pdbx_strand_id
1 'polypeptide(L)'
;MSFAEFAEWQAYDELDPIGGYRIDANFAMLAYLQAGDKDKSLSDFILFDPHPMTDDEREQIEIERAKAQARAEVQAMIAMFNGKQA
;
A
#
# COMPACT_ATOMS: atom_id res chain seq x y z
N MET A 1 11.00 -4.02 -24.00
CA MET A 1 10.26 -3.03 -23.19
C MET A 1 8.95 -2.77 -23.88
N SER A 2 7.83 -3.13 -23.24
CA SER A 2 6.50 -2.90 -23.78
C SER A 2 6.05 -1.46 -23.56
N PHE A 3 5.05 -1.00 -24.32
CA PHE A 3 4.46 0.33 -24.12
C PHE A 3 3.81 0.48 -22.73
N ALA A 4 3.21 -0.59 -22.21
CA ALA A 4 2.62 -0.60 -20.87
C ALA A 4 3.69 -0.40 -19.78
N GLU A 5 4.81 -1.13 -19.87
CA GLU A 5 5.94 -0.94 -18.95
C GLU A 5 6.47 0.49 -19.02
N PHE A 6 6.62 1.07 -20.21
CA PHE A 6 7.08 2.44 -20.37
C PHE A 6 6.12 3.47 -19.76
N ALA A 7 4.80 3.28 -19.94
CA ALA A 7 3.79 4.13 -19.35
C ALA A 7 3.78 4.03 -17.81
N GLU A 8 3.99 2.83 -17.26
CA GLU A 8 4.18 2.65 -15.82
C GLU A 8 5.43 3.38 -15.32
N TRP A 9 6.56 3.27 -16.00
CA TRP A 9 7.78 4.01 -15.63
C TRP A 9 7.59 5.53 -15.68
N GLN A 10 6.87 6.05 -16.68
CA GLN A 10 6.53 7.48 -16.77
C GLN A 10 5.60 7.93 -15.64
N ALA A 11 4.56 7.16 -15.34
CA ALA A 11 3.65 7.47 -14.23
C ALA A 11 4.36 7.40 -12.87
N TYR A 12 5.29 6.45 -12.71
CA TYR A 12 6.15 6.36 -11.52
C TYR A 12 7.10 7.55 -11.39
N ASP A 13 7.70 8.02 -12.49
CA ASP A 13 8.57 9.20 -12.52
C ASP A 13 7.78 10.48 -12.23
N GLU A 14 6.53 10.59 -12.65
CA GLU A 14 5.66 11.71 -12.30
C GLU A 14 5.33 11.77 -10.80
N LEU A 15 5.23 10.61 -10.14
CA LEU A 15 4.95 10.49 -8.71
C LEU A 15 6.18 10.75 -7.81
N ASP A 16 7.37 10.29 -8.21
CA ASP A 16 8.62 10.51 -7.47
C ASP A 16 9.82 10.77 -8.41
N PRO A 17 9.87 11.95 -9.07
CA PRO A 17 10.81 12.25 -10.17
C PRO A 17 12.29 12.29 -9.77
N ILE A 18 12.58 12.30 -8.47
CA ILE A 18 13.96 12.33 -7.94
C ILE A 18 14.24 11.11 -7.05
N GLY A 19 13.24 10.24 -6.81
CA GLY A 19 13.38 9.10 -5.91
C GLY A 19 13.55 9.51 -4.45
N GLY A 20 13.08 10.69 -4.05
CA GLY A 20 13.26 11.25 -2.71
C GLY A 20 12.57 10.37 -1.67
N TYR A 21 11.30 10.06 -1.91
CA TYR A 21 10.55 9.15 -1.04
C TYR A 21 11.21 7.77 -0.96
N ARG A 22 11.74 7.24 -2.07
CA ARG A 22 12.46 5.97 -2.06
C ARG A 22 13.71 6.00 -1.18
N ILE A 23 14.49 7.09 -1.22
CA ILE A 23 15.67 7.25 -0.37
C ILE A 23 15.25 7.29 1.10
N ASP A 24 14.22 8.07 1.41
CA ASP A 24 13.74 8.24 2.79
C ASP A 24 13.07 6.98 3.34
N ALA A 25 12.34 6.22 2.53
CA ALA A 25 11.82 4.90 2.89
C ALA A 25 12.94 3.88 3.18
N ASN A 26 14.03 3.92 2.40
CA ASN A 26 15.20 3.06 2.65
C ASN A 26 15.90 3.43 3.96
N PHE A 27 16.04 4.73 4.27
CA PHE A 27 16.59 5.17 5.55
C PHE A 27 15.66 4.82 6.72
N ALA A 28 14.35 4.98 6.56
CA ALA A 28 13.35 4.57 7.54
C ALA A 28 13.46 3.07 7.84
N MET A 29 13.67 2.23 6.81
CA MET A 29 13.87 0.79 6.97
C MET A 29 15.13 0.48 7.78
N LEU A 30 16.25 1.16 7.51
CA LEU A 30 17.48 0.99 8.27
C LEU A 30 17.29 1.41 9.74
N ALA A 31 16.59 2.52 9.98
CA ALA A 31 16.30 3.00 11.32
C ALA A 31 15.37 2.03 12.09
N TYR A 32 14.34 1.51 11.43
CA TYR A 32 13.44 0.49 11.99
C TYR A 32 14.20 -0.79 12.39
N LEU A 33 15.03 -1.32 11.49
CA LEU A 33 15.85 -2.50 11.76
C LEU A 33 16.84 -2.26 12.91
N GLN A 34 17.41 -1.06 13.00
CA GLN A 34 18.32 -0.68 14.08
C GLN A 34 17.61 -0.51 15.42
N ALA A 35 16.37 0.01 15.43
CA ALA A 35 15.59 0.18 16.64
C ALA A 35 15.24 -1.17 17.29
N GLY A 36 15.05 -2.23 16.49
CA GLY A 36 14.82 -3.60 16.97
C GLY A 36 13.51 -3.77 17.77
N ASP A 37 12.65 -2.76 17.73
CA ASP A 37 11.38 -2.70 18.44
C ASP A 37 10.27 -3.28 17.56
N LYS A 38 9.61 -4.34 18.04
CA LYS A 38 8.55 -5.05 17.31
C LYS A 38 7.22 -4.30 17.34
N ASP A 39 7.06 -3.34 18.26
CA ASP A 39 5.84 -2.57 18.40
C ASP A 39 5.84 -1.33 17.50
N LYS A 40 6.97 -1.02 16.85
CA LYS A 40 7.07 0.06 15.86
C LYS A 40 6.84 -0.45 14.46
N SER A 41 6.24 0.39 13.64
CA SER A 41 6.06 0.18 12.22
C SER A 41 7.11 0.96 11.42
N LEU A 42 7.38 0.55 10.18
CA LEU A 42 8.26 1.29 9.28
C LEU A 42 7.84 2.76 9.12
N SER A 43 6.52 2.99 9.10
CA SER A 43 5.91 4.31 8.93
C SER A 43 6.28 5.29 10.05
N ASP A 44 6.57 4.80 11.26
CA ASP A 44 6.98 5.64 12.40
C ASP A 44 8.36 6.29 12.20
N PHE A 45 9.14 5.80 11.24
CA PHE A 45 10.48 6.30 10.91
C PHE A 45 10.50 7.15 9.63
N ILE A 46 9.35 7.30 8.96
CA ILE A 46 9.22 8.16 7.78
C ILE A 46 8.94 9.58 8.25
N LEU A 47 9.80 10.53 7.86
CA LEU A 47 9.74 11.92 8.33
C LEU A 47 8.63 12.75 7.67
N PHE A 48 8.16 12.34 6.49
CA PHE A 48 7.15 13.05 5.72
C PHE A 48 6.20 12.06 5.05
N ASP A 49 4.91 12.37 5.06
CA ASP A 49 3.93 11.59 4.32
C ASP A 49 4.10 11.87 2.82
N PRO A 50 4.45 10.87 1.99
CA PRO A 50 4.57 11.06 0.54
C PRO A 50 3.24 11.38 -0.14
N HIS A 51 2.12 11.04 0.51
CA HIS A 51 0.79 11.24 -0.04
C HIS A 51 -0.09 11.88 1.03
N PRO A 52 0.12 13.18 1.33
CA PRO A 52 -0.65 13.87 2.36
C PRO A 52 -2.14 13.83 1.99
N MET A 53 -2.90 13.06 2.75
CA MET A 53 -4.35 12.93 2.58
C MET A 53 -5.09 13.76 3.61
N THR A 54 -6.20 14.35 3.20
CA THR A 54 -7.18 14.89 4.15
C THR A 54 -7.84 13.78 4.96
N ASP A 55 -8.39 14.12 6.14
CA ASP A 55 -9.10 13.15 6.98
C ASP A 55 -10.26 12.49 6.22
N ASP A 56 -11.01 13.27 5.45
CA ASP A 56 -12.13 12.79 4.63
C ASP A 56 -11.67 11.81 3.54
N GLU A 57 -10.55 12.09 2.86
CA GLU A 57 -10.00 11.16 1.87
C GLU A 57 -9.50 9.87 2.53
N ARG A 58 -8.89 9.96 3.72
CA ARG A 58 -8.43 8.78 4.47
C ARG A 58 -9.60 7.87 4.84
N GLU A 59 -10.68 8.45 5.34
CA GLU A 59 -11.89 7.71 5.71
C GLU A 59 -12.51 7.04 4.47
N GLN A 60 -12.57 7.73 3.32
CA GLN A 60 -13.08 7.14 2.08
C GLN A 60 -12.25 5.92 1.63
N ILE A 61 -10.92 6.01 1.64
CA ILE A 61 -10.06 4.87 1.26
C ILE A 61 -10.23 3.71 2.24
N GLU A 62 -10.37 3.97 3.54
CA GLU A 62 -10.59 2.93 4.54
C GLU A 62 -11.93 2.21 4.33
N ILE A 63 -12.99 2.96 4.05
CA ILE A 63 -14.30 2.41 3.69
C ILE A 63 -14.22 1.56 2.42
N GLU A 64 -13.50 2.02 1.40
CA GLU A 64 -13.32 1.27 0.15
C GLU A 64 -12.54 -0.03 0.37
N ARG A 65 -11.46 0.00 1.17
CA ARG A 65 -10.72 -1.21 1.56
C ARG A 65 -11.59 -2.20 2.31
N ALA A 66 -12.38 -1.73 3.29
CA ALA A 66 -13.29 -2.58 4.05
C ALA A 66 -14.35 -3.24 3.13
N LYS A 67 -14.91 -2.47 2.18
CA LYS A 67 -15.84 -3.02 1.17
C LYS A 67 -15.16 -4.06 0.27
N ALA A 68 -13.91 -3.83 -0.14
CA ALA A 68 -13.16 -4.77 -0.98
C ALA A 68 -12.88 -6.08 -0.23
N GLN A 69 -12.46 -6.01 1.04
CA GLN A 69 -12.26 -7.18 1.89
C GLN A 69 -13.54 -7.97 2.10
N ALA A 70 -14.65 -7.30 2.44
CA ALA A 70 -15.94 -7.96 2.60
C ALA A 70 -16.41 -8.66 1.31
N ARG A 71 -16.18 -8.04 0.13
CA ARG A 71 -16.46 -8.68 -1.16
C ARG A 71 -15.60 -9.93 -1.38
N ALA A 72 -14.32 -9.88 -1.04
CA ALA A 72 -13.42 -11.03 -1.16
C ALA A 72 -13.84 -12.18 -0.23
N GLU A 73 -14.24 -11.89 1.00
CA GLU A 73 -14.74 -12.90 1.96
C GLU A 73 -16.02 -13.56 1.47
N VAL A 74 -16.97 -12.78 0.95
CA VAL A 74 -18.21 -13.33 0.38
C VAL A 74 -17.91 -14.21 -0.83
N GLN A 75 -16.99 -13.79 -1.71
CA GLN A 75 -16.57 -14.62 -2.85
C GLN A 75 -15.91 -15.93 -2.40
N ALA A 76 -15.04 -15.90 -1.40
CA ALA A 76 -14.41 -17.09 -0.83
C ALA A 76 -15.46 -18.03 -0.21
N MET A 77 -16.45 -17.47 0.48
CA MET A 77 -17.57 -18.23 1.05
C MET A 77 -18.42 -18.90 -0.04
N ILE A 78 -18.79 -18.17 -1.10
CA ILE A 78 -19.51 -18.72 -2.26
C ILE A 78 -18.71 -19.85 -2.90
N ALA A 79 -17.40 -19.67 -3.09
CA ALA A 79 -16.52 -20.70 -3.64
C ALA A 79 -16.49 -21.96 -2.77
N MET A 80 -16.44 -21.81 -1.44
CA MET A 80 -16.49 -22.92 -0.50
C MET A 80 -17.84 -23.67 -0.54
N PHE A 81 -18.95 -22.95 -0.66
CA PHE A 81 -20.27 -23.58 -0.76
C PHE A 81 -20.50 -24.28 -2.10
N ASN A 82 -20.05 -23.69 -3.20
CA ASN A 82 -20.12 -24.32 -4.52
C ASN A 82 -19.20 -25.55 -4.62
N GLY A 83 -18.04 -25.53 -3.97
CA GLY A 83 -17.13 -26.68 -3.89
C GLY A 83 -17.62 -27.84 -3.00
N LYS A 84 -18.61 -27.60 -2.13
CA LYS A 84 -19.24 -28.63 -1.26
C LYS A 84 -20.49 -29.28 -1.85
N GLN A 85 -20.96 -28.85 -3.03
CA GLN A 85 -22.13 -29.44 -3.71
C GLN A 85 -21.74 -30.48 -4.79
N ALA A 86 -20.50 -30.97 -4.80
CA ALA A 86 -20.02 -32.05 -5.66
C ALA A 86 -19.79 -33.34 -4.87
#